data_AF-A0A259H8U5-F1
#
_entry.id   AF-A0A259H8U5-F1
#
_cell.length_a   1.000
_cell.length_b   1.000
_cell.length_c   1.000
_cell.angle_alpha   90.00
_cell.angle_beta   90.00
_cell.angle_gamma   90.00
#
_symmetry.space_group_name_H-M   'P 1'
#
loop_
_entity.id
_entity.type
_entity.pdbx_description
1 polymer ?
#
loop_
_entity_poly.entity_id
_entity_poly.type
_entity_poly.pdbx_seq_one_letter_code
_entity_poly.pdbx_strand_id
1 'polypeptide(L)'
;VVCLTRQSTGARDGCTFGYKDMTETMGPCESDCPAAILDELTETDSTYASEWRARCRANLVRRKLERAKPVPKPGQTIVFDESIRFNDGEDRNRFTVIANPKGKVPLFRDPITGAVCRIAKFRTRAYRLINPAIVPKDTTDG
;
A
#
# COMPACT_ATOMS: atom_id res chain seq x y z
N VAL A 1 20.22 24.79 13.13
CA VAL A 1 19.69 23.52 13.69
C VAL A 1 18.51 23.10 12.83
N VAL A 2 18.55 21.90 12.24
CA VAL A 2 17.44 21.33 11.46
C VAL A 2 16.73 20.32 12.36
N CYS A 3 15.40 20.28 12.37
CA CYS A 3 14.64 19.31 13.19
C CYS A 3 13.68 18.51 12.32
N LEU A 4 13.68 17.19 12.47
CA LEU A 4 12.60 16.35 11.96
C LEU A 4 11.44 16.41 12.95
N THR A 5 10.27 16.84 12.49
CA THR A 5 9.05 16.90 13.31
C THR A 5 8.07 15.82 12.90
N ARG A 6 7.32 15.30 13.87
CA ARG A 6 6.24 14.34 13.65
C ARG A 6 5.03 14.75 14.48
N GLN A 7 3.89 14.85 13.82
CA GLN A 7 2.59 14.96 14.47
C GLN A 7 1.82 13.65 14.38
N SER A 8 1.17 13.27 15.47
CA SER A 8 0.33 12.08 15.58
C SER A 8 -1.02 12.45 16.16
N THR A 9 -2.09 12.18 15.41
CA THR A 9 -3.47 12.35 15.90
C THR A 9 -3.89 11.08 16.67
N GLY A 10 -4.21 11.22 17.95
CA GLY A 10 -4.70 10.11 18.78
C GLY A 10 -3.63 9.30 19.50
N ALA A 11 -2.50 9.92 19.85
CA ALA A 11 -1.51 9.32 20.74
C ALA A 11 -2.16 9.02 22.11
N ARG A 12 -2.14 7.76 22.55
CA ARG A 12 -2.83 7.31 23.78
C ARG A 12 -2.24 7.89 25.06
N ASP A 13 -0.98 8.28 25.00
CA ASP A 13 -0.20 8.93 26.05
C ASP A 13 -0.31 10.47 26.01
N GLY A 14 -1.06 11.04 25.06
CA GLY A 14 -1.19 12.49 24.88
C GLY A 14 -0.02 13.15 24.15
N CYS A 15 1.05 12.41 23.82
CA CYS A 15 2.24 12.91 23.14
C CYS A 15 1.98 13.05 21.63
N THR A 16 1.28 14.11 21.24
CA THR A 16 0.84 14.34 19.86
C THR A 16 1.90 14.98 18.96
N PHE A 17 2.99 15.51 19.53
CA PHE A 17 4.11 16.14 18.81
C PHE A 17 5.45 15.58 19.28
N GLY A 18 6.33 15.26 18.34
CA GLY A 18 7.71 14.87 18.61
C GLY A 18 8.66 15.56 17.64
N TYR A 19 9.89 15.80 18.10
CA TYR A 19 10.97 16.32 17.26
C TYR A 19 12.28 15.58 17.52
N LYS A 20 13.17 15.61 16.53
CA LYS A 20 14.54 15.11 16.62
C LYS A 20 15.47 16.12 15.98
N ASP A 21 16.50 16.54 16.71
CA ASP A 21 17.56 17.40 16.17
C ASP A 21 18.38 16.64 15.13
N MET A 22 18.65 17.31 14.03
CA MET A 22 19.37 16.81 12.87
C MET A 22 20.41 17.86 12.46
N THR A 23 21.54 17.40 11.95
CA THR A 23 22.50 18.29 11.28
C THR A 23 22.08 18.50 9.84
N GLU A 24 22.50 19.61 9.24
CA GLU A 24 22.18 19.98 7.85
C GLU A 24 22.66 18.93 6.83
N THR A 25 23.68 18.16 7.20
CA THR A 25 24.26 17.08 6.40
C THR A 25 23.50 15.75 6.47
N MET A 26 22.58 15.57 7.42
CA MET A 26 21.87 14.29 7.59
C MET A 26 20.83 14.05 6.50
N GLY A 27 20.35 15.12 5.85
CA GLY A 27 19.42 15.11 4.74
C GLY A 27 18.14 14.28 4.94
N PRO A 28 17.18 14.37 4.00
CA PRO A 28 15.95 13.58 4.08
C PRO A 28 16.17 12.11 3.69
N CYS A 29 15.88 11.21 4.64
CA CYS A 29 15.71 9.78 4.34
C CYS A 29 14.39 9.51 3.59
N GLU A 30 13.36 10.31 3.87
CA GLU A 30 12.04 10.19 3.24
C GLU A 30 12.09 10.54 1.75
N SER A 31 11.34 9.79 0.93
CA SER A 31 11.35 9.91 -0.54
C SER A 31 9.97 10.29 -1.11
N ASP A 32 9.18 11.02 -0.32
CA ASP A 32 7.78 11.34 -0.61
C ASP A 32 7.58 12.74 -1.24
N CYS A 33 8.66 13.38 -1.69
CA CYS A 33 8.61 14.71 -2.29
C CYS A 33 7.70 14.75 -3.54
N PRO A 34 6.75 15.69 -3.65
CA PRO A 34 5.90 15.86 -4.84
C PRO A 34 6.70 16.23 -6.10
N ALA A 35 6.19 15.82 -7.27
CA ALA A 35 6.81 16.13 -8.57
C ALA A 35 7.03 17.63 -8.77
N ALA A 36 6.00 18.46 -8.51
CA ALA A 36 6.07 19.91 -8.68
C ALA A 36 7.23 20.53 -7.89
N ILE A 37 7.46 20.09 -6.65
CA ILE A 37 8.60 20.60 -5.87
C ILE A 37 9.92 20.17 -6.46
N LEU A 38 10.04 18.91 -6.92
CA LEU A 38 11.26 18.42 -7.58
C LEU A 38 11.55 19.15 -8.91
N ASP A 39 10.52 19.64 -9.59
CA ASP A 39 10.64 20.38 -10.85
C ASP A 39 11.19 21.82 -10.62
N GLU A 40 10.95 22.41 -9.45
CA GLU A 40 11.46 23.75 -9.08
C GLU A 40 12.92 23.73 -8.57
N LEU A 41 13.52 22.56 -8.35
CA LEU A 41 14.87 22.46 -7.80
C LEU A 41 15.91 22.76 -8.88
N THR A 42 16.83 23.68 -8.57
CA THR A 42 17.99 23.95 -9.43
C THR A 42 18.96 22.77 -9.48
N GLU A 43 19.78 22.76 -10.52
CA GLU A 43 20.91 21.84 -10.65
C GLU A 43 21.83 21.90 -9.42
N THR A 44 22.46 20.77 -9.09
CA THR A 44 23.31 20.62 -7.91
C THR A 44 24.38 19.58 -8.17
N ASP A 45 25.60 19.86 -7.69
CA ASP A 45 26.72 18.91 -7.74
C ASP A 45 26.72 17.95 -6.54
N SER A 46 25.78 18.12 -5.61
CA SER A 46 25.64 17.23 -4.46
C SER A 46 25.10 15.86 -4.89
N THR A 47 25.95 14.84 -4.82
CA THR A 47 25.60 13.44 -5.09
C THR A 47 24.40 12.99 -4.25
N TYR A 48 24.43 13.32 -2.96
CA TYR A 48 23.34 12.99 -2.04
C TYR A 48 22.00 13.61 -2.46
N ALA A 49 21.99 14.89 -2.85
CA ALA A 49 20.77 15.56 -3.29
C ALA A 49 20.22 14.93 -4.58
N SER A 50 21.10 14.62 -5.53
CA SER A 50 20.75 13.95 -6.79
C SER A 50 20.17 12.56 -6.56
N GLU A 51 20.79 11.75 -5.70
CA GLU A 51 20.27 10.44 -5.31
C GLU A 51 18.91 10.53 -4.62
N TRP A 52 18.73 11.49 -3.70
CA TRP A 52 17.45 11.71 -3.05
C TRP A 52 16.35 12.09 -4.05
N ARG A 53 16.63 12.99 -5.00
CA ARG A 53 15.69 13.36 -6.07
C ARG A 53 15.32 12.14 -6.92
N ALA A 54 16.30 11.30 -7.29
CA ALA A 54 16.06 10.07 -8.02
C ALA A 54 15.16 9.09 -7.25
N ARG A 55 15.42 8.89 -5.94
CA ARG A 55 14.55 8.09 -5.05
C ARG A 55 13.13 8.63 -5.02
N CYS A 56 12.95 9.95 -4.91
CA CYS A 56 11.62 10.57 -4.92
C CYS A 56 10.88 10.32 -6.23
N ARG A 57 11.55 10.52 -7.38
CA ARG A 57 10.95 10.24 -8.71
C ARG A 57 10.56 8.77 -8.86
N ALA A 58 11.43 7.84 -8.46
CA ALA A 58 11.14 6.41 -8.47
C ALA A 58 9.92 6.06 -7.61
N ASN A 59 9.81 6.66 -6.41
CA ASN A 59 8.68 6.48 -5.53
C ASN A 59 7.37 7.03 -6.12
N LEU A 60 7.41 8.17 -6.80
CA LEU A 60 6.25 8.73 -7.52
C LEU A 60 5.76 7.79 -8.62
N VAL A 61 6.68 7.24 -9.42
CA VAL A 61 6.37 6.24 -10.46
C VAL A 61 5.76 5.00 -9.83
N ARG A 62 6.39 4.44 -8.79
CA ARG A 62 5.88 3.28 -8.04
C ARG A 62 4.45 3.50 -7.56
N ARG A 63 4.17 4.64 -6.91
CA ARG A 63 2.83 5.02 -6.43
C ARG A 63 1.83 5.16 -7.58
N LYS A 64 2.25 5.71 -8.72
CA LYS A 64 1.39 5.82 -9.92
C LYS A 64 1.01 4.43 -10.44
N LEU A 65 1.96 3.50 -10.54
CA LEU A 65 1.71 2.12 -10.96
C LEU A 65 0.79 1.39 -9.98
N GLU A 66 1.01 1.52 -8.67
CA GLU A 66 0.16 0.90 -7.64
C GLU A 66 -1.30 1.39 -7.67
N ARG A 67 -1.51 2.68 -7.98
CA ARG A 67 -2.84 3.27 -8.16
C ARG A 67 -3.52 2.82 -9.45
N ALA A 68 -2.74 2.60 -10.51
CA ALA A 68 -3.26 2.12 -11.80
C ALA A 68 -3.70 0.66 -11.76
N LYS A 69 -3.27 -0.13 -10.75
CA LYS A 69 -3.69 -1.53 -10.61
C LYS A 69 -5.21 -1.66 -10.43
N PRO A 70 -5.84 -2.67 -11.06
CA PRO A 70 -7.27 -2.92 -10.96
C PRO A 70 -7.77 -2.94 -9.51
N VAL A 71 -8.86 -2.22 -9.23
CA VAL A 71 -9.44 -2.17 -7.88
C VAL A 71 -10.26 -3.45 -7.65
N PRO A 72 -9.90 -4.31 -6.67
CA PRO A 72 -10.68 -5.50 -6.36
C PRO A 72 -12.07 -5.13 -5.86
N LYS A 73 -13.10 -5.71 -6.46
CA LYS A 73 -14.51 -5.55 -6.07
C LYS A 73 -14.98 -6.72 -5.22
N PRO A 74 -15.90 -6.51 -4.27
CA PRO A 74 -16.51 -7.60 -3.50
C PRO A 74 -17.05 -8.71 -4.42
N GLY A 75 -16.82 -9.97 -4.06
CA GLY A 75 -17.21 -11.16 -4.83
C GLY A 75 -16.16 -11.64 -5.84
N GLN A 76 -15.15 -10.82 -6.17
CA GLN A 76 -14.03 -11.28 -7.00
C GLN A 76 -13.06 -12.15 -6.21
N THR A 77 -12.32 -13.00 -6.92
CA THR A 77 -11.15 -13.68 -6.34
C THR A 77 -9.90 -12.90 -6.71
N ILE A 78 -9.08 -12.57 -5.71
CA ILE A 78 -7.73 -12.05 -5.92
C ILE A 78 -6.73 -13.20 -5.81
N VAL A 79 -5.78 -13.26 -6.74
CA VAL A 79 -4.66 -14.21 -6.70
C VAL A 79 -3.37 -13.43 -6.77
N PHE A 80 -2.53 -13.57 -5.75
CA PHE A 80 -1.18 -13.01 -5.70
C PHE A 80 -0.21 -13.95 -6.42
N ASP A 81 0.77 -13.37 -7.13
CA ASP A 81 1.79 -14.16 -7.81
C ASP A 81 2.75 -14.80 -6.79
N GLU A 82 3.04 -14.07 -5.71
CA GLU A 82 3.80 -14.55 -4.56
C GLU A 82 2.87 -14.91 -3.38
N SER A 83 3.11 -16.07 -2.77
CA SER A 83 2.39 -16.49 -1.57
C SER A 83 2.67 -15.59 -0.37
N ILE A 84 1.67 -15.45 0.49
CA ILE A 84 1.73 -14.66 1.73
C ILE A 84 1.74 -15.66 2.89
N ARG A 85 2.79 -15.62 3.71
CA ARG A 85 2.88 -16.37 4.97
C ARG A 85 1.98 -15.74 6.03
N PHE A 86 1.13 -16.55 6.64
CA PHE A 86 0.28 -16.17 7.77
C PHE A 86 0.84 -16.69 9.10
N ASN A 87 0.31 -16.15 10.21
CA ASN A 87 0.75 -16.48 11.56
C ASN A 87 0.46 -17.93 11.97
N ASP A 88 -0.45 -18.60 11.28
CA ASP A 88 -0.73 -20.02 11.43
C ASP A 88 0.31 -20.91 10.72
N GLY A 89 1.33 -20.31 10.09
CA GLY A 89 2.41 -21.01 9.41
C GLY A 89 2.08 -21.35 7.96
N GLU A 90 0.88 -21.05 7.46
CA GLU A 90 0.46 -21.41 6.11
C GLU A 90 0.79 -20.31 5.09
N ASP A 91 1.16 -20.74 3.89
CA ASP A 91 1.41 -19.87 2.75
C ASP A 91 0.19 -19.87 1.83
N ARG A 92 -0.42 -18.68 1.63
CA ARG A 92 -1.64 -18.55 0.83
C ARG A 92 -1.52 -17.40 -0.15
N ASN A 93 -2.01 -17.60 -1.36
CA ASN A 93 -1.99 -16.60 -2.42
C ASN A 93 -3.37 -16.28 -3.01
N ARG A 94 -4.43 -16.99 -2.61
CA ARG A 94 -5.76 -16.86 -3.20
C ARG A 94 -6.80 -16.48 -2.15
N PHE A 95 -7.58 -15.45 -2.42
CA PHE A 95 -8.61 -14.96 -1.49
C PHE A 95 -9.84 -14.45 -2.23
N THR A 96 -11.00 -14.55 -1.58
CA THR A 96 -12.22 -13.88 -2.01
C THR A 96 -12.26 -12.47 -1.44
N VAL A 97 -12.48 -11.48 -2.29
CA VAL A 97 -12.60 -10.08 -1.92
C VAL A 97 -13.97 -9.86 -1.30
N ILE A 98 -14.03 -9.28 -0.11
CA ILE A 98 -15.26 -8.94 0.58
C ILE A 98 -15.29 -7.45 0.95
N ALA A 99 -16.50 -6.88 1.02
CA ALA A 99 -16.68 -5.48 1.39
C ALA A 99 -16.25 -5.26 2.85
N ASN A 100 -15.65 -4.10 3.13
CA ASN A 100 -15.34 -3.68 4.48
C ASN A 100 -16.39 -2.64 4.93
N PRO A 101 -17.31 -2.99 5.84
CA PRO A 101 -18.34 -2.05 6.29
C PRO A 101 -17.76 -0.86 7.07
N LYS A 102 -16.53 -0.98 7.60
CA LYS A 102 -15.87 0.03 8.43
C LYS A 102 -14.83 0.86 7.69
N GLY A 103 -14.66 0.69 6.37
CA GLY A 103 -13.64 1.47 5.64
C GLY A 103 -13.53 1.17 4.15
N LYS A 104 -12.69 1.95 3.47
CA LYS A 104 -12.53 1.90 2.00
C LYS A 104 -11.69 0.73 1.49
N VAL A 105 -10.84 0.15 2.35
CA VAL A 105 -9.95 -0.96 1.97
C VAL A 105 -10.71 -2.28 2.12
N PRO A 106 -10.75 -3.15 1.10
CA PRO A 106 -11.46 -4.43 1.17
C PRO A 106 -10.87 -5.36 2.23
N LEU A 107 -11.68 -6.31 2.68
CA LEU A 107 -11.23 -7.46 3.47
C LEU A 107 -11.08 -8.67 2.53
N PHE A 108 -10.34 -9.68 3.00
CA PHE A 108 -10.03 -10.88 2.23
C PHE A 108 -10.49 -12.09 3.01
N ARG A 109 -11.21 -13.00 2.36
CA ARG A 109 -11.64 -14.28 2.93
C ARG A 109 -10.82 -15.39 2.31
N ASP A 110 -10.20 -16.20 3.15
CA ASP A 110 -9.56 -17.44 2.74
C ASP A 110 -10.63 -18.46 2.30
N PRO A 111 -10.55 -19.01 1.07
CA PRO A 111 -11.51 -20.01 0.60
C PRO A 111 -11.41 -21.35 1.33
N ILE A 112 -10.27 -21.67 1.95
CA ILE A 112 -10.04 -22.96 2.61
C ILE A 112 -10.54 -22.91 4.06
N THR A 113 -10.02 -21.95 4.84
CA THR A 113 -10.33 -21.85 6.27
C THR A 113 -11.58 -21.03 6.56
N GLY A 114 -12.06 -20.24 5.58
CA GLY A 114 -13.13 -19.26 5.78
C GLY A 114 -12.71 -18.03 6.59
N ALA A 115 -11.46 -17.99 7.09
CA ALA A 115 -10.96 -16.89 7.90
C ALA A 115 -10.95 -15.57 7.12
N VAL A 116 -11.29 -14.49 7.82
CA VAL A 116 -11.27 -13.13 7.26
C VAL A 116 -10.03 -12.40 7.75
N CYS A 117 -9.24 -11.87 6.82
CA CYS A 117 -8.01 -11.16 7.11
C CYS A 117 -7.91 -9.83 6.38
N ARG A 118 -6.98 -8.99 6.83
CA ARG A 118 -6.52 -7.80 6.13
C ARG A 118 -5.17 -8.10 5.51
N ILE A 119 -5.03 -7.82 4.23
CA ILE A 119 -3.73 -7.89 3.55
C ILE A 119 -3.20 -6.46 3.45
N ALA A 120 -2.26 -6.13 4.34
CA ALA A 120 -1.64 -4.81 4.37
C ALA A 120 -0.90 -4.54 3.06
N LYS A 121 -1.03 -3.31 2.55
CA LYS A 121 -0.36 -2.87 1.32
C LYS A 121 -0.54 -3.83 0.13
N PHE A 122 -1.66 -4.54 0.01
CA PHE A 122 -1.84 -5.55 -1.06
C PHE A 122 -1.53 -5.03 -2.48
N ARG A 123 -1.72 -3.72 -2.72
CA ARG A 123 -1.37 -3.05 -3.99
C ARG A 123 0.11 -3.03 -4.32
N THR A 124 1.00 -3.16 -3.35
CA THR A 124 2.45 -3.24 -3.60
C THR A 124 2.85 -4.59 -4.21
N ARG A 125 2.02 -5.63 -4.04
CA ARG A 125 2.23 -6.97 -4.59
C ARG A 125 1.70 -7.09 -6.02
N ALA A 126 2.25 -8.02 -6.79
CA ALA A 126 1.66 -8.43 -8.06
C ALA A 126 0.44 -9.33 -7.80
N TYR A 127 -0.66 -9.07 -8.50
CA TYR A 127 -1.89 -9.85 -8.38
C TYR A 127 -2.74 -9.73 -9.63
N ARG A 128 -3.60 -10.73 -9.81
CA ARG A 128 -4.66 -10.76 -10.82
C ARG A 128 -6.02 -10.94 -10.16
N LEU A 129 -7.05 -10.40 -10.82
CA LEU A 129 -8.43 -10.54 -10.40
C LEU A 129 -9.13 -11.55 -11.30
N ILE A 130 -9.81 -12.51 -10.68
CA ILE A 130 -10.68 -13.47 -11.33
C ILE A 130 -12.11 -13.06 -10.98
N ASN A 131 -12.91 -12.78 -12.01
CA ASN A 131 -14.34 -12.56 -11.81
C ASN A 131 -14.98 -13.85 -11.29
N PRO A 132 -16.01 -13.75 -10.43
CA PRO A 132 -16.77 -14.95 -10.10
C PRO A 132 -17.27 -15.57 -11.42
N ALA A 133 -17.11 -16.88 -11.56
CA ALA A 133 -17.76 -17.59 -12.66
C ALA A 133 -19.24 -17.22 -12.61
N ILE A 134 -19.81 -16.80 -13.74
CA ILE A 134 -21.25 -16.72 -13.89
C ILE A 134 -21.72 -18.16 -13.69
N VAL A 135 -22.18 -18.49 -12.48
CA VAL A 135 -22.93 -19.72 -12.29
C VAL A 135 -24.24 -19.45 -13.03
N PRO A 136 -24.53 -20.14 -14.15
CA PRO A 136 -25.84 -20.06 -14.76
C PRO A 136 -26.81 -20.40 -13.64
N LYS A 137 -27.77 -19.51 -13.40
CA LYS A 137 -28.85 -19.77 -12.46
C LYS A 137 -29.56 -20.99 -13.03
N ASP A 138 -29.43 -22.16 -12.41
CA ASP A 138 -30.18 -23.34 -12.83
C ASP A 138 -31.66 -22.94 -12.88
N THR A 139 -32.19 -22.89 -14.09
CA THR A 139 -33.62 -22.79 -14.36
C THR A 139 -34.22 -24.14 -13.99
N THR A 140 -34.51 -24.31 -12.70
CA THR A 140 -35.50 -25.26 -12.21
C THR A 140 -36.65 -24.44 -11.68
N ASP A 141 -37.74 -24.43 -12.44
CA ASP A 141 -39.13 -24.48 -11.97
C ASP A 141 -40.06 -24.39 -13.20
N GLY A 142 -40.78 -25.48 -13.46
CA GLY A 142 -41.79 -25.61 -14.53
C GLY A 142 -41.90 -27.01 -15.08
#